data_AF-A0A1B9GAC4-F1
#
_entry.id   AF-A0A1B9GAC4-F1
#
_cell.length_a   1.000
_cell.length_b   1.000
_cell.length_c   1.000
_cell.angle_alpha   90.00
_cell.angle_beta   90.00
_cell.angle_gamma   90.00
#
_symmetry.space_group_name_H-M   'P 1'
#
loop_
_entity.id
_entity.type
_entity.pdbx_description
1 polymer ?
#
loop_
_entity_poly.entity_id
_entity_poly.type
_entity_poly.pdbx_seq_one_letter_code
_entity_poly.pdbx_strand_id
1 'polypeptide(L)'
;MKRSPSSPPSSNRLPTVEDDIKPPRPSNPKKGNLKAAPNGTPSSVKSRKTDTPHASMGIGEWTSEKKGKFMDEIIALGYKAANLDEMAQRLGLNKRQLINQLTTGRKNFRSLAVDAVRGD
;
A
#
# COMPACT_ATOMS: atom_id res chain seq x y z
N MET A 1 51.79 54.12 -11.97
CA MET A 1 51.27 53.45 -13.19
C MET A 1 49.75 53.45 -13.13
N LYS A 2 49.09 54.19 -14.02
CA LYS A 2 47.63 54.31 -14.15
C LYS A 2 47.20 53.50 -15.38
N ARG A 3 46.14 52.70 -15.28
CA ARG A 3 45.42 52.16 -16.45
C ARG A 3 43.93 52.40 -16.24
N SER A 4 43.43 53.39 -16.95
CA SER A 4 42.01 53.66 -17.18
C SER A 4 41.43 52.61 -18.16
N PRO A 5 40.08 52.51 -18.27
CA PRO A 5 39.36 51.32 -18.71
C PRO A 5 39.12 51.30 -20.22
N SER A 6 38.74 50.14 -20.77
CA SER A 6 38.26 50.05 -22.16
C SER A 6 37.07 49.09 -22.26
N SER A 7 35.91 49.66 -22.56
CA SER A 7 34.74 48.97 -23.10
C SER A 7 34.98 48.55 -24.55
N PRO A 8 34.18 47.59 -25.06
CA PRO A 8 33.60 47.72 -26.39
C PRO A 8 32.06 47.90 -26.34
N PRO A 9 31.45 48.38 -27.44
CA PRO A 9 30.18 49.12 -27.42
C PRO A 9 28.92 48.31 -27.73
N SER A 10 27.81 48.93 -27.32
CA SER A 10 26.40 48.71 -27.64
C SER A 10 26.10 48.54 -29.15
N SER A 11 25.11 47.70 -29.52
CA SER A 11 23.81 48.21 -29.99
C SER A 11 22.85 47.13 -30.50
N ASN A 12 21.58 47.36 -30.17
CA ASN A 12 20.30 46.88 -30.76
C ASN A 12 19.70 45.59 -30.17
N ARG A 13 18.42 45.52 -29.80
CA ARG A 13 17.37 46.50 -29.47
C ARG A 13 16.20 45.65 -28.91
N LEU A 14 15.60 46.11 -27.82
CA LEU A 14 14.33 45.70 -27.18
C LEU A 14 13.14 45.66 -28.19
N PRO A 15 11.98 44.97 -27.94
CA PRO A 15 11.06 45.27 -26.81
C PRO A 15 10.39 44.05 -26.12
N THR A 16 10.25 44.07 -24.79
CA THR A 16 9.04 44.45 -24.03
C THR A 16 7.98 43.33 -23.98
N VAL A 17 7.80 42.74 -22.79
CA VAL A 17 6.62 41.93 -22.44
C VAL A 17 5.88 42.63 -21.30
N GLU A 18 5.06 43.61 -21.65
CA GLU A 18 3.94 44.10 -20.83
C GLU A 18 2.75 44.32 -21.79
N ASP A 19 1.69 43.52 -21.67
CA ASP A 19 0.39 43.94 -21.11
C ASP A 19 -0.71 42.90 -21.44
N ASP A 20 -1.45 42.54 -20.38
CA ASP A 20 -2.87 42.23 -20.30
C ASP A 20 -3.61 41.57 -21.49
N ILE A 21 -3.91 40.26 -21.35
CA ILE A 21 -5.20 39.70 -21.81
C ILE A 21 -5.69 38.64 -20.80
N LYS A 22 -6.58 39.04 -19.91
CA LYS A 22 -7.58 38.20 -19.21
C LYS A 22 -8.88 38.24 -20.05
N PRO A 23 -9.66 37.15 -20.29
CA PRO A 23 -10.58 36.52 -19.30
C PRO A 23 -11.00 35.05 -19.64
N PRO A 24 -12.08 34.43 -19.08
CA PRO A 24 -12.81 34.56 -17.81
C PRO A 24 -12.85 33.25 -16.97
N ARG A 25 -13.35 33.32 -15.72
CA ARG A 25 -13.78 32.15 -14.91
C ARG A 25 -15.25 31.79 -15.22
N PRO A 26 -15.61 30.50 -15.20
CA PRO A 26 -16.93 30.07 -14.76
C PRO A 26 -16.86 29.17 -13.50
N SER A 27 -17.38 29.74 -12.42
CA SER A 27 -18.35 29.18 -11.46
C SER A 27 -18.33 27.68 -11.11
N ASN A 28 -17.98 27.38 -9.84
CA ASN A 28 -18.35 26.13 -9.17
C ASN A 28 -19.88 25.88 -9.28
N PRO A 29 -20.33 24.65 -9.55
CA PRO A 29 -21.73 24.30 -9.41
C PRO A 29 -22.14 24.33 -7.93
N LYS A 30 -23.11 25.20 -7.61
CA LYS A 30 -23.93 25.10 -6.40
C LYS A 30 -24.62 23.73 -6.40
N LYS A 31 -24.27 22.83 -5.47
CA LYS A 31 -25.14 21.69 -5.17
C LYS A 31 -26.28 22.20 -4.29
N GLY A 32 -27.43 22.35 -4.94
CA GLY A 32 -28.69 22.69 -4.32
C GLY A 32 -29.17 21.61 -3.35
N ASN A 33 -29.87 22.09 -2.33
CA ASN A 33 -30.62 21.31 -1.38
C ASN A 33 -31.90 20.81 -2.07
N LEU A 34 -32.10 19.49 -2.15
CA LEU A 34 -33.42 18.88 -2.37
C LEU A 34 -33.62 17.78 -1.34
N LYS A 35 -34.56 18.05 -0.42
CA LYS A 35 -35.14 17.06 0.50
C LYS A 35 -36.03 16.10 -0.29
N ALA A 36 -35.95 14.80 -0.01
CA ALA A 36 -37.10 13.92 0.31
C ALA A 36 -36.65 12.45 0.42
N ALA A 37 -36.97 11.82 1.56
CA ALA A 37 -36.93 10.38 1.86
C ALA A 37 -38.13 9.66 1.17
N PRO A 38 -38.38 8.33 1.26
CA PRO A 38 -37.94 7.36 2.29
C PRO A 38 -37.61 5.92 1.83
N ASN A 39 -37.19 5.10 2.81
CA ASN A 39 -37.18 3.64 2.84
C ASN A 39 -36.20 2.86 1.94
N GLY A 40 -35.12 2.39 2.58
CA GLY A 40 -34.32 1.25 2.15
C GLY A 40 -33.48 0.76 3.32
N THR A 41 -33.97 -0.24 4.03
CA THR A 41 -33.33 -0.97 5.13
C THR A 41 -31.86 -1.31 4.85
N PRO A 42 -30.90 -1.06 5.78
CA PRO A 42 -29.66 -1.82 5.75
C PRO A 42 -29.98 -3.21 6.31
N SER A 43 -30.14 -4.18 5.42
CA SER A 43 -30.10 -5.60 5.80
C SER A 43 -28.71 -5.87 6.36
N SER A 44 -28.60 -5.87 7.69
CA SER A 44 -27.43 -6.38 8.39
C SER A 44 -27.34 -7.87 8.09
N VAL A 45 -26.61 -8.24 7.04
CA VAL A 45 -26.16 -9.61 6.87
C VAL A 45 -25.08 -9.85 7.91
N LYS A 46 -25.54 -10.13 9.14
CA LYS A 46 -24.74 -10.76 10.18
C LYS A 46 -24.38 -12.14 9.67
N SER A 47 -23.27 -12.22 8.92
CA SER A 47 -22.67 -13.49 8.53
C SER A 47 -22.15 -14.15 9.80
N ARG A 48 -23.04 -14.90 10.47
CA ARG A 48 -22.66 -15.88 11.47
C ARG A 48 -21.83 -16.91 10.72
N LYS A 49 -20.51 -16.82 10.84
CA LYS A 49 -19.64 -17.96 10.56
C LYS A 49 -20.12 -19.06 11.50
N THR A 50 -20.89 -19.99 10.96
CA THR A 50 -21.15 -21.26 11.61
C THR A 50 -19.80 -21.95 11.68
N ASP A 51 -19.21 -21.96 12.88
CA ASP A 51 -18.16 -22.91 13.22
C ASP A 51 -18.78 -24.30 13.13
N THR A 52 -18.71 -24.89 11.94
CA THR A 52 -18.89 -26.32 11.78
C THR A 52 -17.66 -26.96 12.42
N PRO A 53 -17.79 -27.73 13.52
CA PRO A 53 -16.67 -28.50 14.02
C PRO A 53 -16.41 -29.59 12.98
N HIS A 54 -15.48 -29.34 12.06
CA HIS A 54 -14.99 -30.36 11.16
C HIS A 54 -14.20 -31.35 12.00
N ALA A 55 -14.89 -32.37 12.51
CA ALA A 55 -14.29 -33.54 13.11
C ALA A 55 -13.44 -34.22 12.03
N SER A 56 -12.18 -33.81 11.96
CA SER A 56 -11.15 -34.36 11.09
C SER A 56 -10.87 -35.79 11.55
N MET A 57 -11.41 -36.75 10.82
CA MET A 57 -11.10 -38.16 10.97
C MET A 57 -9.59 -38.41 10.86
N GLY A 58 -9.03 -39.10 11.85
CA GLY A 58 -7.85 -39.96 11.75
C GLY A 58 -6.61 -39.43 11.01
N ILE A 59 -5.84 -38.55 11.65
CA ILE A 59 -4.38 -38.39 11.60
C ILE A 59 -4.10 -37.53 12.84
N GLY A 60 -3.06 -37.87 13.63
CA GLY A 60 -2.80 -37.31 14.96
C GLY A 60 -3.25 -35.86 15.18
N GLU A 61 -3.97 -35.63 16.27
CA GLU A 61 -4.70 -34.38 16.56
C GLU A 61 -3.91 -33.12 16.18
N TRP A 62 -4.40 -32.44 15.13
CA TRP A 62 -3.90 -31.15 14.67
C TRP A 62 -4.40 -30.03 15.59
N THR A 63 -3.78 -29.95 16.77
CA THR A 63 -3.97 -28.83 17.69
C THR A 63 -3.51 -27.52 17.04
N SER A 64 -4.14 -26.40 17.39
CA SER A 64 -3.76 -25.06 16.93
C SER A 64 -2.26 -24.76 17.13
N GLU A 65 -1.68 -25.21 18.24
CA GLU A 65 -0.24 -25.04 18.50
C GLU A 65 0.65 -25.77 17.48
N LYS A 66 0.35 -27.04 17.17
CA LYS A 66 1.06 -27.82 16.14
C LYS A 66 0.93 -27.19 14.76
N LYS A 67 -0.28 -26.71 14.41
CA LYS A 67 -0.54 -25.99 13.16
C LYS A 67 0.35 -24.75 13.04
N GLY A 68 0.45 -23.97 14.12
CA GLY A 68 1.31 -22.78 14.17
C GLY A 68 2.79 -23.12 14.00
N LYS A 69 3.31 -24.10 14.76
CA LYS A 69 4.71 -24.55 14.66
C LYS A 69 5.06 -25.05 13.26
N PHE A 70 4.18 -25.86 12.67
CA PHE A 70 4.35 -26.36 11.32
C PHE A 70 4.44 -25.23 10.29
N MET A 71 3.53 -24.24 10.37
CA MET A 71 3.58 -23.08 9.47
C MET A 71 4.85 -22.25 9.69
N ASP A 72 5.27 -22.08 10.95
CA ASP A 72 6.49 -21.35 11.30
C ASP A 72 7.76 -22.01 10.72
N GLU A 73 7.83 -23.35 10.77
CA GLU A 73 8.90 -24.14 10.14
C GLU A 73 8.91 -24.02 8.62
N ILE A 74 7.74 -24.12 7.97
CA ILE A 74 7.64 -23.95 6.52
C ILE A 74 8.17 -22.58 6.10
N ILE A 75 7.75 -21.51 6.79
CA ILE A 75 8.20 -20.16 6.46
C ILE A 75 9.69 -20.02 6.72
N ALA A 76 10.23 -20.61 7.79
CA ALA A 76 11.67 -20.54 8.09
C ALA A 76 12.53 -21.28 7.07
N LEU A 77 12.12 -22.49 6.65
CA LEU A 77 12.79 -23.27 5.61
C LEU A 77 12.65 -22.58 4.25
N GLY A 78 11.45 -22.13 3.92
CA GLY A 78 11.16 -21.40 2.69
C GLY A 78 11.97 -20.10 2.60
N TYR A 79 12.12 -19.35 3.69
CA TYR A 79 12.93 -18.14 3.73
C TYR A 79 14.41 -18.40 3.41
N LYS A 80 14.97 -19.53 3.88
CA LYS A 80 16.37 -19.91 3.62
C LYS A 80 16.58 -20.45 2.20
N ALA A 81 15.60 -21.15 1.66
CA ALA A 81 15.71 -21.82 0.36
C ALA A 81 15.24 -20.94 -0.81
N ALA A 82 14.37 -19.97 -0.58
CA ALA A 82 13.78 -19.16 -1.64
C ALA A 82 14.74 -18.11 -2.19
N ASN A 83 14.70 -17.90 -3.51
CA ASN A 83 15.36 -16.77 -4.14
C ASN A 83 14.53 -15.49 -3.92
N LEU A 84 14.84 -14.79 -2.83
CA LEU A 84 14.15 -13.56 -2.44
C LEU A 84 14.27 -12.44 -3.48
N ASP A 85 15.34 -12.40 -4.28
CA ASP A 85 15.53 -11.37 -5.31
C ASP A 85 14.57 -11.57 -6.49
N GLU A 86 14.42 -12.81 -6.97
CA GLU A 86 13.43 -13.12 -8.02
C GLU A 86 12.00 -12.89 -7.55
N MET A 87 11.69 -13.27 -6.31
CA MET A 87 10.38 -13.00 -5.72
C MET A 87 10.10 -11.50 -5.60
N ALA A 88 11.09 -10.72 -5.15
CA ALA A 88 11.01 -9.27 -5.05
C ALA A 88 10.71 -8.64 -6.42
N GLN A 89 11.42 -9.06 -7.46
CA GLN A 89 11.20 -8.58 -8.83
C GLN A 89 9.81 -8.92 -9.35
N ARG A 90 9.35 -10.17 -9.19
CA ARG A 90 8.02 -10.61 -9.65
C ARG A 90 6.88 -9.88 -8.95
N LEU A 91 7.04 -9.59 -7.66
CA LEU A 91 6.03 -8.91 -6.85
C LEU A 91 6.13 -7.37 -6.93
N GLY A 92 7.16 -6.84 -7.60
CA GLY A 92 7.44 -5.39 -7.62
C GLY A 92 7.77 -4.81 -6.24
N LEU A 93 8.27 -5.65 -5.32
CA LEU A 93 8.62 -5.27 -3.95
C LEU A 93 10.13 -5.19 -3.79
N ASN A 94 10.58 -4.44 -2.79
CA ASN A 94 11.99 -4.45 -2.43
C ASN A 94 12.31 -5.68 -1.59
N LYS A 95 13.46 -6.32 -1.82
CA LYS A 95 13.95 -7.49 -1.05
C LYS A 95 13.88 -7.24 0.47
N ARG A 96 14.24 -6.04 0.91
CA ARG A 96 14.21 -5.64 2.32
C ARG A 96 12.79 -5.63 2.90
N GLN A 97 11.77 -5.29 2.09
CA GLN A 97 10.38 -5.36 2.52
C GLN A 97 9.95 -6.83 2.71
N LEU A 98 10.32 -7.72 1.79
CA LEU A 98 10.08 -9.17 1.92
C LEU A 98 10.75 -9.75 3.17
N ILE A 99 12.02 -9.42 3.42
CA ILE A 99 12.73 -9.85 4.64
C ILE A 99 12.00 -9.35 5.89
N ASN A 100 11.63 -8.07 5.92
CA ASN A 100 10.90 -7.51 7.05
C ASN A 100 9.58 -8.25 7.31
N GLN A 101 8.85 -8.66 6.26
CA GLN A 101 7.59 -9.40 6.39
C GLN A 101 7.76 -10.83 6.90
N LEU A 102 8.93 -11.43 6.68
CA LEU A 102 9.25 -12.81 7.08
C LEU A 102 10.02 -12.90 8.41
N THR A 103 10.46 -11.76 8.95
CA THR A 103 11.18 -11.70 10.23
C THR A 103 10.27 -12.00 11.41
N THR A 104 10.78 -12.76 12.38
CA THR A 104 10.09 -13.13 13.63
C THR A 104 9.96 -11.95 14.60
N GLY A 105 8.99 -12.02 15.51
CA GLY A 105 8.87 -11.07 16.64
C GLY A 105 8.20 -9.73 16.32
N ARG A 106 7.60 -9.58 15.14
CA ARG A 106 6.81 -8.40 14.73
C ARG A 106 5.48 -8.84 14.14
N LYS A 107 4.46 -7.96 14.21
CA LYS A 107 3.17 -8.17 13.54
C LYS A 107 3.34 -7.95 12.03
N ASN A 108 3.61 -9.04 11.33
CA ASN A 108 3.94 -9.06 9.90
C ASN A 108 3.18 -10.20 9.20
N PHE A 109 3.42 -10.38 7.91
CA PHE A 109 2.88 -11.52 7.15
C PHE A 109 3.11 -12.87 7.84
N ARG A 110 4.31 -13.12 8.39
CA ARG A 110 4.59 -14.38 9.12
C ARG A 110 3.64 -14.59 10.30
N SER A 111 3.47 -13.60 11.17
CA SER A 111 2.59 -13.74 12.34
C SER A 111 1.14 -13.89 11.91
N LEU A 112 0.69 -13.12 10.91
CA LEU A 112 -0.66 -13.24 10.36
C LEU A 112 -0.93 -14.64 9.78
N ALA A 113 0.04 -15.21 9.07
CA ALA A 113 -0.09 -16.55 8.51
C ALA A 113 -0.15 -17.62 9.62
N VAL A 114 0.67 -17.49 10.66
CA VAL A 114 0.67 -18.41 11.81
C VAL A 114 -0.64 -18.28 12.59
N ASP A 115 -1.11 -17.06 12.88
CA ASP A 115 -2.36 -16.80 13.61
C ASP A 115 -3.58 -17.31 12.83
N ALA A 116 -3.63 -17.07 11.51
CA ALA A 116 -4.71 -17.55 10.65
C ALA A 116 -4.81 -19.10 10.63
N VAL A 117 -3.66 -19.78 10.69
CA VAL A 117 -3.58 -21.24 10.72
C VAL A 117 -3.88 -21.79 12.12
N ARG A 118 -3.60 -21.01 13.18
CA ARG A 118 -3.93 -21.31 14.57
C ARG A 118 -5.44 -21.16 14.85
N GLY A 119 -6.11 -20.25 14.14
CA GLY A 119 -7.53 -19.96 14.25
C GLY A 119 -7.86 -18.74 15.13
N ASP A 120 -6.89 -17.84 15.31
CA ASP A 120 -7.02 -16.60 16.10
C ASP A 120 -7.40 -15.37 15.25
#